data_AF-A0A7C1E753-F1
#
_entry.id   AF-A0A7C1E753-F1
#
_cell.length_a   1.000
_cell.length_b   1.000
_cell.length_c   1.000
_cell.angle_alpha   90.00
_cell.angle_beta   90.00
_cell.angle_gamma   90.00
#
_symmetry.space_group_name_H-M   'P 1'
#
loop_
_entity.id
_entity.type
_entity.pdbx_description
1 polymer ?
#
loop_
_entity_poly.entity_id
_entity_poly.type
_entity_poly.pdbx_seq_one_letter_code
_entity_poly.pdbx_strand_id
1 'polypeptide(L)'
;MGYPDWVLREKKKGTEIRKMGNNFYLYKVTSVWDKEKGRAKKITQKFLGTITPDGLVEPRHERMQASLNNIAVKEFGATNFLLEANDDIKERLKALYPDTWKELF
;
A
#
# COMPACT_ATOMS: atom_id res chain seq x y z
N MET A 1 6.89 4.05 33.80
CA MET A 1 7.48 4.96 32.79
C MET A 1 6.39 5.35 31.80
N GLY A 2 5.96 6.60 31.82
CA GLY A 2 4.94 7.11 30.90
C GLY A 2 5.51 7.27 29.50
N TYR A 3 4.71 6.92 28.50
CA TYR A 3 4.99 7.29 27.12
C TYR A 3 4.57 8.75 26.90
N PRO A 4 5.25 9.51 26.04
CA PRO A 4 4.76 10.82 25.59
C PRO A 4 3.37 10.70 24.96
N ASP A 5 2.56 11.76 25.06
CA ASP A 5 1.19 11.76 24.53
C ASP A 5 1.14 11.46 23.03
N TRP A 6 2.10 11.98 22.26
CA TRP A 6 2.21 11.71 20.84
C TRP A 6 2.45 10.22 20.52
N VAL A 7 3.10 9.47 21.40
CA VAL A 7 3.27 8.01 21.26
C VAL A 7 1.96 7.28 21.60
N LEU A 8 1.24 7.75 22.63
CA LEU A 8 -0.02 7.14 23.06
C LEU A 8 -1.15 7.33 22.05
N ARG A 9 -1.16 8.45 21.31
CA ARG A 9 -2.12 8.70 20.22
C ARG A 9 -2.09 7.62 19.14
N GLU A 10 -0.92 7.04 18.86
CA GLU A 10 -0.78 5.96 17.88
C GLU A 10 -1.17 4.57 18.41
N LYS A 11 -1.42 4.44 19.73
CA LYS A 11 -1.76 3.15 20.34
C LYS A 11 -3.20 2.76 20.01
N LYS A 12 -3.36 1.70 19.21
CA LYS A 12 -4.66 1.13 18.84
C LYS A 12 -4.89 -0.22 19.52
N LYS A 13 -6.15 -0.66 19.59
CA LYS A 13 -6.50 -2.00 20.12
C LYS A 13 -5.75 -3.07 19.32
N GLY A 14 -5.17 -4.05 20.02
CA GLY A 14 -4.37 -5.11 19.38
C GLY A 14 -2.99 -4.65 18.91
N THR A 15 -2.45 -3.57 19.48
CA THR A 15 -1.08 -3.11 19.23
C THR A 15 -0.29 -2.97 20.51
N GLU A 16 1.03 -3.10 20.40
CA GLU A 16 2.01 -2.90 21.46
C GLU A 16 3.04 -1.87 21.03
N ILE A 17 3.29 -0.90 21.90
CA ILE A 17 4.39 0.05 21.76
C ILE A 17 5.62 -0.55 22.41
N ARG A 18 6.73 -0.58 21.67
CA ARG A 18 8.05 -0.97 22.18
C ARG A 18 8.98 0.23 22.11
N LYS A 19 9.59 0.58 23.24
CA LYS A 19 10.69 1.54 23.30
C LYS A 19 12.01 0.79 23.15
N MET A 20 12.81 1.15 22.16
CA MET A 20 14.19 0.66 22.01
C MET A 20 15.10 1.86 21.84
N GLY A 21 15.95 2.12 22.84
CA GLY A 21 16.73 3.36 22.94
C GLY A 21 15.82 4.59 23.01
N ASN A 22 16.01 5.52 22.08
CA ASN A 22 15.21 6.75 21.97
C ASN A 22 14.00 6.60 21.03
N ASN A 23 13.84 5.46 20.36
CA ASN A 23 12.80 5.25 19.35
C ASN A 23 11.62 4.45 19.91
N PHE A 24 10.45 4.70 19.33
CA PHE A 24 9.21 4.00 19.64
C PHE A 24 8.71 3.26 18.40
N TYR A 25 8.31 2.01 18.59
CA TYR A 25 7.91 1.11 17.52
C TYR A 25 6.54 0.52 17.82
N LEU A 26 5.68 0.46 16.82
CA LEU A 26 4.36 -0.12 16.93
C LEU A 26 4.33 -1.52 16.34
N TYR A 27 3.85 -2.48 17.11
CA TYR A 27 3.66 -3.87 16.69
C TYR A 27 2.22 -4.30 16.83
N LYS A 28 1.72 -5.12 15.91
CA LYS A 28 0.47 -5.85 16.08
C LYS A 28 0.66 -6.97 17.08
N VAL A 29 -0.24 -7.10 18.03
CA VAL A 29 -0.24 -8.17 19.04
C VAL A 29 -1.59 -8.84 19.12
N THR A 30 -1.55 -10.14 19.35
CA THR A 30 -2.74 -10.97 19.61
C THR A 30 -2.48 -11.85 20.83
N SER A 31 -3.55 -12.41 21.39
CA SER A 31 -3.46 -13.35 22.51
C SER A 31 -4.05 -14.68 22.06
N VAL A 32 -3.30 -15.76 22.26
CA VAL A 32 -3.73 -17.13 21.96
C VAL A 32 -3.70 -17.95 23.25
N TRP A 33 -4.69 -18.82 23.45
CA TRP A 33 -4.72 -19.70 24.61
C TRP A 33 -3.60 -20.74 24.55
N ASP A 34 -2.74 -20.77 25.57
CA ASP A 34 -1.67 -21.75 25.73
C ASP A 34 -2.17 -22.85 26.68
N LYS A 35 -2.45 -24.04 26.13
CA LYS A 35 -3.00 -25.18 26.87
C LYS A 35 -2.03 -25.74 27.91
N GLU A 36 -0.73 -25.70 27.63
CA GLU A 36 0.30 -26.22 28.54
C GLU A 36 0.46 -25.30 29.75
N LYS A 37 0.38 -23.98 29.53
CA LYS A 37 0.49 -22.97 30.60
C LYS A 37 -0.84 -22.62 31.26
N GLY A 38 -1.96 -23.14 30.75
CA GLY A 38 -3.31 -22.86 31.24
C GLY A 38 -3.71 -21.38 31.22
N ARG A 39 -3.15 -20.59 30.28
CA ARG A 39 -3.38 -19.14 30.23
C ARG A 39 -3.22 -18.56 28.84
N ALA A 40 -3.75 -17.37 28.61
CA ALA A 40 -3.51 -16.63 27.38
C ALA A 40 -2.03 -16.21 27.27
N LYS A 41 -1.43 -16.49 26.11
CA LYS A 41 -0.07 -16.10 25.73
C LYS A 41 -0.14 -14.99 24.69
N LYS A 42 0.53 -13.87 24.98
CA LYS A 42 0.71 -12.77 24.03
C LYS A 42 1.64 -13.21 22.90
N ILE A 43 1.21 -12.97 21.66
CA ILE A 43 1.98 -13.21 20.44
C ILE A 43 2.19 -11.85 19.76
N THR A 44 3.45 -11.53 19.46
CA THR A 44 3.81 -10.39 18.61
C THR A 44 3.77 -10.83 17.17
N GLN A 45 3.00 -10.13 16.35
CA GLN A 45 2.81 -10.44 14.94
C GLN A 45 3.66 -9.49 14.08
N LYS A 46 3.00 -8.52 13.45
CA LYS A 46 3.55 -7.66 12.41
C LYS A 46 4.14 -6.38 12.98
N PHE A 47 5.26 -5.93 12.43
CA PHE A 47 5.77 -4.57 12.64
C PHE A 47 4.94 -3.57 11.83
N LEU A 48 4.31 -2.63 12.50
CA LEU A 48 3.41 -1.64 11.88
C LEU A 48 4.10 -0.32 11.55
N GLY A 49 5.25 -0.03 12.15
CA GLY A 49 5.99 1.19 11.87
C GLY A 49 6.70 1.80 13.06
N THR A 50 7.40 2.89 12.78
CA THR A 50 8.10 3.70 13.80
C THR A 50 7.21 4.87 14.18
N ILE A 51 6.98 5.07 15.46
CA ILE A 51 6.19 6.19 15.97
C ILE A 51 7.13 7.40 16.08
N THR A 52 6.76 8.48 15.40
CA THR A 52 7.45 9.78 15.41
C THR A 52 6.51 10.86 15.95
N PRO A 53 7.00 12.05 16.32
CA PRO A 53 6.15 13.15 16.76
C PRO A 53 5.07 13.54 15.73
N ASP A 54 5.37 13.38 14.44
CA ASP A 54 4.47 13.67 13.32
C ASP A 54 3.48 12.54 13.01
N GLY A 55 3.63 11.37 13.65
CA GLY A 55 2.74 10.22 13.49
C GLY A 55 3.47 8.90 13.25
N LEU A 56 2.71 7.86 12.89
CA LEU A 56 3.23 6.54 12.58
C LEU A 56 3.82 6.47 11.16
N VAL A 57 5.11 6.16 11.08
CA VAL A 57 5.83 5.95 9.83
C VAL A 57 5.85 4.47 9.49
N GLU A 58 5.11 4.08 8.44
CA GLU A 58 5.01 2.70 7.96
C GLU A 58 6.38 2.12 7.53
N PRO A 59 6.53 0.78 7.54
CA PRO A 59 7.73 0.12 7.06
C PRO A 59 8.06 0.48 5.61
N ARG A 60 9.35 0.53 5.29
CA ARG A 60 9.84 0.90 3.94
C ARG A 60 9.17 0.11 2.81
N HIS A 61 8.98 -1.20 2.98
CA HIS A 61 8.39 -2.05 1.95
C HIS A 61 6.93 -1.69 1.64
N GLU A 62 6.14 -1.32 2.64
CA GLU A 62 4.73 -0.91 2.45
C GLU A 62 4.65 0.43 1.75
N ARG A 63 5.48 1.39 2.17
CA ARG A 63 5.59 2.70 1.50
C ARG A 63 6.01 2.56 0.04
N MET A 64 6.92 1.63 -0.27
CA MET A 64 7.32 1.35 -1.65
C MET A 64 6.16 0.74 -2.45
N GLN A 65 5.43 -0.24 -1.91
CA GLN A 65 4.27 -0.80 -2.61
C GLN A 65 3.19 0.26 -2.88
N ALA A 66 2.91 1.13 -1.91
CA ALA A 66 1.98 2.25 -2.10
C ALA A 66 2.44 3.19 -3.22
N SER A 67 3.75 3.42 -3.35
CA SER A 67 4.29 4.25 -4.45
C SER A 67 4.15 3.60 -5.83
N LEU A 68 4.13 2.26 -5.90
CA LEU A 68 3.94 1.54 -7.17
C LEU A 68 2.51 1.70 -7.71
N ASN A 69 1.51 1.87 -6.84
CA ASN A 69 0.11 2.04 -7.25
C ASN A 69 -0.15 3.31 -8.08
N ASN A 70 0.74 4.31 -8.01
CA ASN A 70 0.64 5.56 -8.75
C ASN A 70 1.61 5.64 -9.95
N ILE A 71 2.15 4.51 -10.39
CA ILE A 71 2.97 4.48 -11.60
C ILE A 71 2.04 4.49 -12.82
N ALA A 72 2.06 5.60 -13.56
CA ALA A 72 1.48 5.67 -14.90
C ALA A 72 2.59 5.52 -15.94
N VAL A 73 2.43 4.56 -16.85
CA VAL A 73 3.30 4.45 -18.03
C VAL A 73 2.87 5.53 -19.02
N LYS A 74 3.79 6.45 -19.35
CA LYS A 74 3.57 7.45 -20.40
C LYS A 74 4.27 6.98 -21.66
N GLU A 75 3.51 6.37 -22.56
CA GLU A 75 3.96 6.07 -23.92
C GLU A 75 3.32 7.04 -24.92
N PHE A 76 4.12 7.46 -25.90
CA PHE A 76 3.64 8.29 -27.01
C PHE A 76 4.23 7.83 -28.33
N GLY A 77 5.56 7.72 -28.46
CA GLY A 77 6.22 7.51 -29.75
C GLY A 77 5.73 6.30 -30.55
N ALA A 78 5.84 5.09 -30.00
CA ALA A 78 5.43 3.87 -30.69
C ALA A 78 3.92 3.83 -30.95
N THR A 79 3.12 4.22 -29.95
CA THR A 79 1.66 4.30 -30.06
C THR A 79 1.24 5.28 -31.15
N ASN A 80 1.78 6.50 -31.13
CA ASN A 80 1.46 7.54 -32.10
C ASN A 80 1.86 7.13 -33.52
N PHE A 81 3.05 6.53 -33.68
CA PHE A 81 3.48 6.00 -34.98
C PHE A 81 2.51 4.95 -35.53
N LEU A 82 2.08 3.98 -34.70
CA LEU A 82 1.11 2.97 -35.12
C LEU A 82 -0.26 3.57 -35.43
N LEU A 83 -0.70 4.56 -34.65
CA LEU A 83 -1.96 5.27 -34.89
C LEU A 83 -1.93 6.02 -36.23
N GLU A 84 -0.86 6.75 -36.51
CA GLU A 84 -0.68 7.51 -37.76
C GLU A 84 -0.53 6.60 -38.97
N ALA A 85 0.22 5.49 -38.83
CA ALA A 85 0.45 4.56 -39.93
C ALA A 85 -0.80 3.78 -40.37
N ASN A 86 -1.83 3.70 -39.50
CA ASN A 86 -3.05 2.93 -39.75
C ASN A 86 -4.33 3.80 -39.74
N ASP A 87 -4.19 5.11 -39.99
CA ASP A 87 -5.33 6.05 -39.94
C ASP A 87 -6.38 5.71 -41.02
N ASP A 88 -5.97 5.13 -42.15
CA ASP A 88 -6.87 4.65 -43.20
C ASP A 88 -7.77 3.49 -42.75
N ILE A 89 -7.21 2.55 -41.98
CA ILE A 89 -7.95 1.43 -41.38
C ILE A 89 -8.94 1.97 -40.35
N LYS A 90 -8.50 2.91 -39.51
CA LYS A 90 -9.33 3.55 -38.49
C LYS A 90 -10.54 4.27 -39.09
N GLU A 91 -10.34 5.04 -40.15
CA GLU A 91 -11.44 5.74 -40.84
C GLU A 91 -12.42 4.76 -41.51
N ARG A 92 -11.93 3.66 -42.10
CA ARG A 92 -12.79 2.60 -42.64
C ARG A 92 -13.61 1.90 -41.55
N LEU A 93 -13.00 1.63 -40.39
CA LEU A 93 -13.71 1.02 -39.25
C LEU A 93 -14.79 1.95 -38.71
N LYS A 94 -14.54 3.26 -38.59
CA LYS A 94 -15.56 4.24 -38.20
C LYS A 94 -16.75 4.27 -39.17
N ALA A 95 -16.49 4.14 -40.46
CA ALA A 95 -17.54 4.16 -41.48
C ALA A 95 -18.42 2.90 -41.45
N LEU A 96 -17.82 1.73 -41.22
CA LEU A 96 -18.51 0.44 -41.26
C LEU A 96 -19.10 0.01 -39.90
N TYR A 97 -18.47 0.42 -38.80
CA TYR A 97 -18.78 0.01 -37.43
C TYR A 97 -18.78 1.23 -36.47
N PRO A 98 -19.64 2.24 -36.68
CA PRO A 98 -19.58 3.51 -35.95
C PRO A 98 -19.71 3.37 -34.43
N ASP A 99 -20.41 2.33 -33.95
CA ASP A 99 -20.65 2.11 -32.53
C ASP A 99 -19.55 1.28 -31.84
N THR A 100 -18.78 0.48 -32.60
CA THR A 100 -17.82 -0.50 -32.05
C THR A 100 -16.40 -0.37 -32.59
N TRP A 101 -16.11 0.57 -33.50
CA TRP A 101 -14.78 0.71 -34.12
C TRP A 101 -13.63 0.89 -33.11
N LYS A 102 -13.90 1.47 -31.93
CA LYS A 102 -12.90 1.65 -30.85
C LYS A 102 -12.47 0.35 -30.19
N GLU A 103 -13.30 -0.68 -30.26
CA GLU A 103 -12.98 -2.02 -29.71
C GLU A 103 -12.26 -2.87 -30.76
N LEU A 104 -12.42 -2.52 -32.04
CA LEU A 104 -11.83 -3.20 -33.19
C LEU A 104 -10.45 -2.64 -33.59
N PHE A 105 -10.10 -1.45 -33.13
CA PHE A 105 -8.88 -0.73 -33.46
C PHE A 105 -7.99 -0.56 -32.22
#